data_AF-A0AAF3EPR0-F1
#
_entry.id   AF-A0AAF3EPR0-F1
#
_cell.length_a   1.000
_cell.length_b   1.000
_cell.length_c   1.000
_cell.angle_alpha   90.00
_cell.angle_beta   90.00
_cell.angle_gamma   90.00
#
_symmetry.space_group_name_H-M   'P 1'
#
loop_
_entity.id
_entity.type
_entity.pdbx_description
1 polymer ?
#
loop_
_entity_poly.entity_id
_entity_poly.type
_entity_poly.pdbx_seq_one_letter_code
_entity_poly.pdbx_strand_id
1 'polypeptide(L)'
;MTLIDSLPQDVKSLIPKENADFCHSLSAEEAEHLKDLLGKHKTFCNIDGLMEDCQGVCASLHGKFQSLLGANSARLSGLSDEAKGFAKEVRKKK
;
A
#
# COMPACT_ATOMS: atom_id res chain seq x y z
N MET A 1 -9.60 -1.61 15.82
CA MET A 1 -9.44 -0.19 15.48
C MET A 1 -8.09 -0.07 14.79
N THR A 2 -8.09 0.21 13.49
CA THR A 2 -6.85 0.28 12.70
C THR A 2 -6.26 1.68 12.78
N LEU A 3 -4.99 1.81 12.40
CA LEU A 3 -4.29 3.10 12.38
C LEU A 3 -4.93 4.10 11.40
N ILE A 4 -5.65 3.61 10.39
CA ILE A 4 -6.44 4.46 9.49
C ILE A 4 -7.65 5.07 10.21
N ASP A 5 -8.27 4.34 11.16
CA ASP A 5 -9.43 4.83 11.90
C ASP A 5 -9.09 5.97 12.87
N SER A 6 -7.83 6.13 13.25
CA SER A 6 -7.38 7.23 14.11
C SER A 6 -6.99 8.50 13.36
N LEU A 7 -6.93 8.46 12.02
CA LEU A 7 -6.60 9.65 11.21
C LEU A 7 -7.75 10.68 11.21
N PRO A 8 -7.45 11.98 11.07
CA PRO A 8 -8.46 13.02 10.86
C PRO A 8 -9.33 12.73 9.63
N GLN A 9 -10.60 13.13 9.67
CA GLN A 9 -11.55 12.85 8.59
C GLN A 9 -11.10 13.43 7.24
N ASP A 10 -10.49 14.61 7.25
CA ASP A 10 -9.97 15.27 6.05
C ASP A 10 -8.76 14.53 5.45
N VAL A 11 -8.03 13.75 6.25
CA VAL A 11 -6.94 12.88 5.76
C VAL A 11 -7.50 11.57 5.23
N LYS A 12 -8.49 10.99 5.92
CA LYS A 12 -9.16 9.75 5.48
C LYS A 12 -9.81 9.89 4.11
N SER A 13 -10.41 11.03 3.80
CA SER A 13 -11.05 11.29 2.50
C SER A 13 -10.08 11.29 1.32
N LEU A 14 -8.78 11.49 1.57
CA LEU A 14 -7.73 11.46 0.56
C LEU A 14 -7.15 10.06 0.32
N ILE A 15 -7.42 9.11 1.22
CA ILE A 15 -6.93 7.75 1.11
C ILE A 15 -7.84 6.98 0.15
N PRO A 16 -7.29 6.35 -0.92
CA PRO A 16 -8.08 5.47 -1.78
C PRO A 16 -8.77 4.39 -0.97
N LYS A 17 -10.02 4.07 -1.31
CA LYS A 17 -10.83 3.08 -0.59
C LYS A 17 -10.09 1.74 -0.43
N GLU A 18 -9.38 1.32 -1.46
CA GLU A 18 -8.65 0.07 -1.57
C GLU A 18 -7.52 0.00 -0.54
N ASN A 19 -6.88 1.14 -0.25
CA ASN A 19 -5.87 1.26 0.80
C ASN A 19 -6.50 1.17 2.20
N ALA A 20 -7.69 1.76 2.39
CA ALA A 20 -8.42 1.64 3.64
C ALA A 20 -8.88 0.18 3.89
N ASP A 21 -9.51 -0.42 2.89
CA ASP A 21 -9.97 -1.81 2.91
C ASP A 21 -8.80 -2.78 3.16
N PHE A 22 -7.64 -2.53 2.55
CA PHE A 22 -6.43 -3.29 2.83
C PHE A 22 -6.07 -3.23 4.32
N CYS A 23 -5.97 -2.03 4.92
CA CYS A 23 -5.65 -1.90 6.34
C CYS A 23 -6.69 -2.54 7.25
N HIS A 24 -7.98 -2.51 6.90
CA HIS A 24 -9.05 -3.18 7.64
C HIS A 24 -9.02 -4.70 7.48
N SER A 25 -8.45 -5.21 6.39
CA SER A 25 -8.34 -6.66 6.13
C SER A 25 -7.19 -7.35 6.87
N LEU A 26 -6.26 -6.58 7.47
CA LEU A 26 -5.09 -7.14 8.14
C LEU A 26 -5.45 -7.72 9.51
N SER A 27 -4.96 -8.92 9.79
CA SER A 27 -4.90 -9.45 11.15
C SER A 27 -3.85 -8.68 11.97
N ALA A 28 -3.87 -8.85 13.30
CA ALA A 28 -2.86 -8.25 14.17
C ALA A 28 -1.43 -8.74 13.82
N GLU A 29 -1.28 -10.02 13.49
CA GLU A 29 -0.01 -10.63 13.08
C GLU A 29 0.47 -10.07 11.73
N GLU A 30 -0.42 -9.97 10.74
CA GLU A 30 -0.09 -9.39 9.44
C GLU A 30 0.27 -7.90 9.56
N ALA A 31 -0.37 -7.17 10.47
CA ALA A 31 -0.07 -5.77 10.74
C ALA A 31 1.31 -5.58 11.38
N GLU A 32 1.72 -6.46 12.30
CA GLU A 32 3.09 -6.45 12.86
C GLU A 32 4.13 -6.79 11.77
N HIS A 33 3.89 -7.82 10.95
CA HIS A 33 4.77 -8.13 9.83
C HIS A 33 4.90 -6.97 8.84
N LEU A 34 3.79 -6.30 8.52
CA LEU A 34 3.82 -5.11 7.67
C LEU A 34 4.63 -3.98 8.30
N LYS A 35 4.50 -3.77 9.61
CA LYS A 35 5.26 -2.75 10.34
C LYS A 35 6.75 -3.04 10.32
N ASP A 36 7.16 -4.29 10.51
CA ASP A 36 8.56 -4.71 10.41
C ASP A 36 9.10 -4.54 8.99
N LEU A 37 8.32 -4.92 7.98
CA LEU A 37 8.66 -4.76 6.57
C LEU A 37 8.86 -3.28 6.22
N LEU A 38 7.92 -2.41 6.64
CA LEU A 38 8.03 -0.97 6.46
C LEU A 38 9.15 -0.37 7.32
N GLY A 39 9.53 -0.97 8.44
CA GLY A 39 10.73 -0.60 9.20
C GLY A 39 12.01 -0.70 8.35
N LYS A 40 12.04 -1.66 7.42
CA LYS A 40 13.12 -1.85 6.44
C LYS A 40 12.95 -1.01 5.18
N HIS A 41 11.99 -0.07 5.08
CA HIS A 41 11.70 0.67 3.82
C HIS A 41 12.91 1.36 3.16
N LYS A 42 13.98 1.65 3.90
CA LYS A 42 15.22 2.22 3.36
C LYS A 42 16.09 1.21 2.59
N THR A 43 15.88 -0.10 2.76
CA THR A 43 16.63 -1.16 2.09
C THR A 43 16.05 -1.56 0.75
N PHE A 44 14.80 -1.21 0.47
CA PHE A 44 14.15 -1.56 -0.80
C PHE A 44 14.34 -0.44 -1.83
N CYS A 45 14.99 -0.77 -2.95
CA CYS A 45 15.19 0.16 -4.07
C CYS A 45 13.89 0.44 -4.84
N ASN A 46 12.94 -0.49 -4.80
CA ASN A 46 11.65 -0.43 -5.48
C ASN A 46 10.63 -1.31 -4.74
N ILE A 47 9.42 -1.36 -5.28
CA ILE A 47 8.33 -2.14 -4.69
C ILE A 47 8.51 -3.66 -4.86
N ASP A 48 9.27 -4.09 -5.87
CA ASP A 48 9.48 -5.51 -6.14
C ASP A 48 10.32 -6.15 -5.03
N GLY A 49 11.38 -5.48 -4.57
CA GLY A 49 12.18 -5.94 -3.43
C GLY A 49 11.40 -6.00 -2.12
N LEU A 50 10.42 -5.10 -1.94
CA LEU A 50 9.51 -5.16 -0.79
C LEU A 50 8.55 -6.35 -0.90
N MET A 51 8.07 -6.66 -2.11
CA MET A 51 7.19 -7.80 -2.36
C MET A 51 7.89 -9.14 -2.13
N GLU A 52 9.15 -9.27 -2.54
CA GLU A 52 9.95 -10.48 -2.28
C GLU A 52 10.14 -10.74 -0.78
N ASP A 53 10.53 -9.73 0.00
CA ASP A 53 10.66 -9.87 1.47
C ASP A 53 9.30 -10.15 2.12
N CYS A 54 8.23 -9.52 1.63
CA CYS A 54 6.87 -9.77 2.10
C CYS A 54 6.44 -11.23 1.87
N GLN A 55 6.77 -11.80 0.70
CA GLN A 55 6.46 -13.20 0.38
C GLN A 55 7.22 -14.17 1.30
N GLY A 56 8.46 -13.86 1.65
CA GLY A 56 9.28 -14.67 2.56
C GLY A 56 8.82 -14.64 4.01
N VAL A 57 8.21 -13.54 4.45
CA VAL A 57 7.73 -13.36 5.83
C VAL A 57 6.29 -13.83 6.02
N CYS A 58 5.37 -13.47 5.12
CA CYS A 58 3.96 -13.80 5.26
C CYS A 58 3.26 -13.86 3.89
N ALA A 59 2.98 -15.09 3.42
CA ALA A 59 2.33 -15.33 2.13
C ALA A 59 0.91 -14.73 2.03
N SER A 60 0.16 -14.73 3.14
CA SER A 60 -1.19 -14.11 3.20
C SER A 60 -1.12 -12.59 3.02
N LEU A 61 -0.21 -11.94 3.76
CA LEU A 61 0.05 -10.51 3.63
C LEU A 61 0.51 -10.16 2.20
N HIS A 62 1.43 -10.96 1.64
CA HIS A 62 1.90 -10.78 0.27
C HIS A 62 0.75 -10.80 -0.75
N GLY A 63 -0.17 -11.77 -0.66
CA GLY A 63 -1.35 -11.83 -1.54
C GLY A 63 -2.27 -10.60 -1.42
N LYS A 64 -2.48 -10.12 -0.19
CA LYS A 64 -3.26 -8.88 0.05
C LYS A 64 -2.54 -7.65 -0.51
N PHE A 65 -1.22 -7.56 -0.36
CA PHE A 65 -0.40 -6.47 -0.90
C PHE A 65 -0.41 -6.46 -2.43
N GLN A 66 -0.30 -7.63 -3.06
CA GLN A 66 -0.36 -7.79 -4.51
C GLN A 66 -1.73 -7.34 -5.06
N SER A 67 -2.81 -7.71 -4.37
CA SER A 67 -4.18 -7.30 -4.70
C SER A 67 -4.36 -5.78 -4.61
N LEU A 68 -3.82 -5.16 -3.55
CA LEU A 68 -3.83 -3.71 -3.37
C LEU A 68 -3.10 -2.99 -4.52
N LEU A 69 -1.91 -3.47 -4.90
CA LEU A 69 -1.14 -2.87 -6.00
C LEU A 69 -1.84 -3.02 -7.35
N GLY A 70 -2.49 -4.16 -7.59
CA GLY A 70 -3.33 -4.37 -8.76
C GLY A 70 -4.48 -3.38 -8.83
N ALA A 71 -5.26 -3.24 -7.75
CA ALA A 71 -6.39 -2.31 -7.68
C ALA A 71 -5.94 -0.85 -7.87
N ASN A 72 -4.83 -0.47 -7.23
CA ASN A 72 -4.24 0.84 -7.38
C ASN A 72 -3.70 1.13 -8.78
N SER A 73 -3.24 0.10 -9.50
CA SER A 73 -2.78 0.25 -10.89
C SER A 73 -3.96 0.32 -11.86
N ALA A 74 -5.04 -0.41 -11.60
CA ALA A 74 -6.28 -0.33 -12.36
C ALA A 74 -6.93 1.06 -12.28
N ARG A 75 -6.78 1.80 -11.17
CA ARG A 75 -7.22 3.21 -11.09
C ARG A 75 -6.47 4.14 -12.07
N LEU A 76 -5.32 3.71 -12.57
CA LEU A 76 -4.53 4.45 -13.55
C LEU A 76 -4.76 3.97 -14.98
N SER A 77 -5.43 2.84 -15.19
CA SER A 77 -5.79 2.38 -16.52
C SER A 77 -6.92 3.25 -17.07
N GLY A 78 -6.70 3.85 -18.23
CA GLY A 78 -7.63 4.81 -18.85
C GLY A 78 -7.28 6.30 -18.63
N LEU A 79 -6.28 6.62 -17.79
CA LEU A 79 -5.74 7.98 -17.71
C LEU A 79 -4.83 8.29 -18.91
N SER A 80 -4.72 9.57 -19.27
CA SER A 80 -3.68 10.03 -20.20
C SER A 80 -2.30 9.81 -19.61
N ASP A 81 -1.26 9.80 -20.45
CA ASP A 81 0.10 9.55 -19.97
C ASP A 81 0.61 10.68 -19.06
N GLU A 82 0.16 11.93 -19.29
CA GLU A 82 0.43 13.05 -18.37
C GLU A 82 -0.24 12.82 -17.01
N ALA A 83 -1.50 12.37 -16.99
CA ALA A 83 -2.24 12.09 -15.76
C ALA A 83 -1.65 10.89 -15.00
N LYS A 84 -1.19 9.85 -15.69
CA LYS A 84 -0.42 8.75 -15.10
C LYS A 84 0.90 9.24 -14.51
N GLY A 85 1.59 10.15 -15.20
CA GLY A 85 2.82 10.79 -14.74
C GLY A 85 2.58 11.54 -13.42
N PHE A 86 1.56 12.40 -13.38
CA PHE A 86 1.18 13.12 -12.17
C PHE A 86 0.82 12.19 -11.01
N ALA A 87 0.02 11.14 -11.27
CA ALA A 87 -0.36 10.18 -10.23
C ALA A 87 0.85 9.43 -9.64
N LYS A 88 1.86 9.11 -10.45
CA LYS A 88 3.12 8.52 -9.98
C LYS A 88 3.90 9.49 -9.09
N GLU A 89 3.94 10.78 -9.43
CA GLU A 89 4.62 11.80 -8.61
C GLU A 89 3.93 12.06 -7.28
N VAL A 90 2.59 12.10 -7.26
CA VAL A 90 1.81 12.21 -6.00
C VAL A 90 2.11 11.03 -5.07
N ARG A 91 2.27 9.81 -5.61
CA ARG A 91 2.65 8.63 -4.81
C ARG A 91 4.08 8.67 -4.26
N LYS A 92 4.99 9.42 -4.90
CA LYS A 92 6.40 9.51 -4.48
C LYS A 92 6.65 10.57 -3.40
N LYS A 93 5.70 11.48 -3.17
CA LYS A 93 5.86 12.51 -2.13
C LYS A 93 5.86 11.84 -0.74
N LYS A 94 7.07 11.74 -0.18
CA LYS A 94 7.38 11.38 1.21
C LYS A 94 7.00 12.50 2.15
#